data_AF-A0AAX6T5H7-F1
#
_entry.id   AF-A0AAX6T5H7-F1
#
_cell.length_a   1.000
_cell.length_b   1.000
_cell.length_c   1.000
_cell.angle_alpha   90.00
_cell.angle_beta   90.00
_cell.angle_gamma   90.00
#
_symmetry.space_group_name_H-M   'P 1'
#
loop_
_entity.id
_entity.type
_entity.pdbx_description
1 polymer ?
#
loop_
_entity_poly.entity_id
_entity_poly.type
_entity_poly.pdbx_seq_one_letter_code
_entity_poly.pdbx_strand_id
1 'polypeptide(L)'
;MKTLILTFGLGLLAALRAQDLPGVEEENQEVSGTGTWYLKAVASDKKIPGKNESLSVTPIMVKSLEGGSVELKFTVLVGGQCHEISVILEKTDEPGKYTAYEGRHVVYVIPLSVQDHYVLYSENNWVRHQIRMAKLLGRDPEVNQEALEEFEKVVEARGLKTDSISIPKQREACSPGSA
;
A
#
# COMPACT_ATOMS: atom_id res chain seq x y z
N MET A 1 38.46 28.70 65.93
CA MET A 1 38.91 28.29 64.58
C MET A 1 37.73 28.40 63.62
N LYS A 2 38.02 28.87 62.39
CA LYS A 2 37.17 28.94 61.18
C LYS A 2 36.18 30.11 61.08
N THR A 3 36.72 31.23 60.61
CA THR A 3 36.09 32.10 59.60
C THR A 3 35.80 31.31 58.33
N LEU A 4 34.66 31.57 57.69
CA LEU A 4 34.44 31.24 56.29
C LEU A 4 33.78 32.42 55.59
N ILE A 5 34.39 32.74 54.45
CA ILE A 5 34.35 33.95 53.65
C ILE A 5 33.47 33.68 52.43
N LEU A 6 32.77 34.73 51.97
CA LEU A 6 32.28 35.05 50.63
C LEU A 6 31.88 33.89 49.68
N THR A 7 30.73 34.05 49.00
CA THR A 7 30.73 34.57 47.61
C THR A 7 29.31 34.77 47.08
N PHE A 8 29.15 35.94 46.47
CA PHE A 8 28.03 36.35 45.63
C PHE A 8 28.09 35.55 44.32
N GLY A 9 26.95 35.02 43.87
CA GLY A 9 26.85 34.28 42.61
C GLY A 9 25.49 34.50 41.97
N LEU A 10 25.32 35.65 41.33
CA LEU A 10 24.20 35.98 40.45
C LEU A 10 24.27 35.06 39.21
N GLY A 11 23.45 34.01 39.19
CA GLY A 11 23.38 33.04 38.09
C GLY A 11 22.29 33.38 37.09
N LEU A 12 22.71 33.94 35.96
CA LEU A 12 22.05 34.17 34.67
C LEU A 12 20.63 33.61 34.43
N LEU A 13 19.74 34.52 34.03
CA LEU A 13 18.53 34.24 33.24
C LEU A 13 18.90 33.49 31.95
N ALA A 14 18.45 32.23 31.84
CA ALA A 14 18.23 31.59 30.54
C ALA A 14 16.72 31.50 30.33
N ALA A 15 16.13 32.58 29.83
CA ALA A 15 14.85 32.47 29.15
C ALA A 15 15.11 31.60 27.91
N LEU A 16 14.74 30.33 27.96
CA LEU A 16 14.67 29.50 26.77
C LEU A 16 13.58 30.10 25.90
N ARG A 17 13.99 30.96 24.97
CA ARG A 17 13.26 31.19 23.74
C ARG A 17 13.21 29.83 23.07
N ALA A 18 12.08 29.12 23.20
CA ALA A 18 11.71 28.12 22.22
C ALA A 18 11.66 28.90 20.91
N GLN A 19 12.75 28.78 20.14
CA GLN A 19 12.72 29.16 18.75
C GLN A 19 11.63 28.30 18.13
N ASP A 20 10.65 28.97 17.54
CA ASP A 20 9.65 28.40 16.67
C ASP A 20 10.31 27.33 15.80
N LEU A 21 10.14 26.06 16.19
CA LEU A 21 10.14 25.00 15.21
C LEU A 21 8.97 25.34 14.31
N PRO A 22 9.17 25.55 13.00
CA PRO A 22 8.06 25.77 12.10
C PRO A 22 7.12 24.61 12.35
N GLY A 23 5.86 24.96 12.68
CA GLY A 23 4.82 24.00 13.00
C GLY A 23 4.99 22.82 12.07
N VAL A 24 5.26 21.65 12.65
CA VAL A 24 5.02 20.41 11.94
C VAL A 24 3.58 20.56 11.50
N GLU A 25 3.41 20.80 10.21
CA GLU A 25 2.13 20.83 9.54
C GLU A 25 1.50 19.48 9.85
N GLU A 26 0.71 19.42 10.93
CA GLU A 26 -0.37 18.46 11.12
C GLU A 26 -1.49 18.77 10.11
N GLU A 27 -1.10 18.93 8.85
CA GLU A 27 -1.97 19.04 7.70
C GLU A 27 -1.28 18.23 6.60
N ASN A 28 -1.93 17.15 6.16
CA ASN A 28 -1.68 16.37 4.94
C ASN A 28 -1.04 14.97 5.04
N GLN A 29 -0.87 14.36 6.21
CA GLN A 29 -0.55 12.91 6.24
C GLN A 29 -1.77 12.03 5.83
N GLU A 30 -3.01 12.53 5.95
CA GLU A 30 -4.23 11.80 5.55
C GLU A 30 -4.45 11.72 4.02
N VAL A 31 -3.73 12.52 3.22
CA VAL A 31 -3.85 12.57 1.75
C VAL A 31 -2.75 11.76 1.03
N SER A 32 -1.80 11.14 1.74
CA SER A 32 -0.64 10.49 1.10
C SER A 32 -1.00 9.28 0.22
N GLY A 33 -2.14 8.62 0.48
CA GLY A 33 -2.59 7.42 -0.26
C GLY A 33 -3.62 7.64 -1.37
N THR A 34 -4.32 8.77 -1.41
CA THR A 34 -5.43 8.99 -2.37
C THR A 34 -4.91 9.33 -3.77
N GLY A 35 -5.65 8.93 -4.80
CA GLY A 35 -5.38 9.25 -6.21
C GLY A 35 -5.17 8.00 -7.06
N THR A 36 -4.48 8.18 -8.18
CA THR A 36 -4.23 7.11 -9.15
C THR A 36 -3.03 6.28 -8.73
N TRP A 37 -3.19 4.95 -8.85
CA TRP A 37 -2.17 3.94 -8.61
C TRP A 37 -2.15 2.92 -9.74
N TYR A 38 -1.03 2.25 -9.95
CA TYR A 38 -0.83 1.30 -11.03
C TYR A 38 -0.40 -0.05 -10.47
N LEU A 39 -1.07 -1.12 -10.93
CA LEU A 39 -0.70 -2.49 -10.58
C LEU A 39 0.51 -2.93 -11.41
N LYS A 40 1.63 -3.19 -10.75
CA LYS A 40 2.93 -3.48 -11.40
C LYS A 40 3.22 -4.95 -11.56
N ALA A 41 2.88 -5.72 -10.54
CA ALA A 41 3.14 -7.15 -10.53
C ALA A 41 2.13 -7.86 -9.62
N VAL A 42 1.84 -9.12 -9.95
CA VAL A 42 0.95 -9.99 -9.16
C VAL A 42 1.60 -11.36 -9.01
N ALA A 43 1.59 -11.90 -7.80
CA ALA A 43 1.93 -13.27 -7.46
C ALA A 43 0.76 -13.95 -6.73
N SER A 44 0.59 -15.26 -6.90
CA SER A 44 -0.51 -16.01 -6.31
C SER A 44 -0.15 -17.49 -6.09
N ASP A 45 -0.62 -18.07 -4.99
CA ASP A 45 -0.38 -19.50 -4.69
C ASP A 45 -1.23 -20.44 -5.55
N LYS A 46 -2.30 -19.92 -6.14
CA LYS A 46 -3.13 -20.61 -7.13
C LYS A 46 -3.05 -19.92 -8.47
N LYS A 47 -3.22 -20.68 -9.56
CA LYS A 47 -3.37 -20.11 -10.89
C LYS A 47 -4.57 -19.17 -10.87
N ILE A 48 -4.31 -17.89 -11.19
CA ILE A 48 -5.38 -16.92 -11.41
C ILE A 48 -6.10 -17.35 -12.71
N PRO A 49 -7.42 -17.57 -12.70
CA PRO A 49 -8.18 -17.85 -13.91
C PRO A 49 -7.90 -16.77 -14.96
N GLY A 50 -7.59 -17.17 -16.19
CA GLY A 50 -7.18 -16.24 -17.25
C GLY A 50 -5.68 -15.95 -17.33
N LYS A 51 -4.81 -16.56 -16.51
CA LYS A 51 -3.32 -16.39 -16.59
C LYS A 51 -2.71 -16.79 -17.95
N ASN A 52 -3.40 -17.60 -18.76
CA ASN A 52 -2.96 -17.93 -20.12
C ASN A 52 -3.28 -16.81 -21.13
N GLU A 53 -4.12 -15.86 -20.74
CA GLU A 53 -4.46 -14.65 -21.47
C GLU A 53 -3.78 -13.46 -20.77
N SER A 54 -3.37 -12.45 -21.53
CA SER A 54 -2.71 -11.27 -20.94
C SER A 54 -3.67 -10.51 -20.01
N LEU A 55 -3.54 -10.69 -18.70
CA LEU A 55 -4.27 -9.87 -17.70
C LEU A 55 -4.03 -8.40 -18.04
N SER A 56 -5.10 -7.66 -18.33
CA SER A 56 -5.04 -6.22 -18.48
C SER A 56 -5.81 -5.54 -17.36
N VAL A 57 -5.33 -4.38 -16.93
CA VAL A 57 -5.87 -3.65 -15.77
C VAL A 57 -5.84 -2.15 -16.04
N THR A 58 -6.87 -1.44 -15.58
CA THR A 58 -6.90 0.03 -15.60
C THR A 58 -6.19 0.60 -14.38
N PRO A 59 -5.87 1.91 -14.34
CA PRO A 59 -5.37 2.51 -13.12
C PRO A 59 -6.35 2.29 -11.97
N ILE A 60 -5.80 2.09 -10.78
CA ILE A 60 -6.55 1.91 -9.54
C ILE A 60 -6.77 3.28 -8.94
N MET A 61 -8.04 3.67 -8.86
CA MET A 61 -8.46 4.85 -8.12
C MET A 61 -8.53 4.49 -6.65
N VAL A 62 -7.67 5.12 -5.85
CA VAL A 62 -7.60 4.94 -4.40
C VAL A 62 -8.20 6.17 -3.75
N LYS A 63 -9.15 5.97 -2.84
CA LYS A 63 -9.79 7.05 -2.10
C LYS A 63 -9.77 6.75 -0.60
N SER A 64 -9.16 7.63 0.18
CA SER A 64 -9.27 7.61 1.63
C SER A 64 -10.71 7.92 2.05
N LEU A 65 -11.23 7.15 2.99
CA LEU A 65 -12.55 7.33 3.60
C LEU A 65 -12.41 7.77 5.05
N GLU A 66 -13.51 8.28 5.60
CA GLU A 66 -13.59 8.61 7.03
C GLU A 66 -13.27 7.38 7.90
N GLY A 67 -12.59 7.60 9.02
CA GLY A 67 -12.12 6.52 9.90
C GLY A 67 -10.89 5.77 9.36
N GLY A 68 -10.31 6.19 8.24
CA GLY A 68 -9.08 5.63 7.68
C GLY A 68 -9.25 4.36 6.84
N SER A 69 -10.49 4.00 6.50
CA SER A 69 -10.76 2.98 5.49
C SER A 69 -10.40 3.49 4.09
N VAL A 70 -10.23 2.60 3.12
CA VAL A 70 -9.79 2.94 1.77
C VAL A 70 -10.69 2.28 0.72
N GLU A 71 -11.19 3.05 -0.23
CA GLU A 71 -11.90 2.54 -1.41
C GLU A 71 -10.91 2.36 -2.57
N LEU A 72 -10.96 1.19 -3.22
CA LEU A 72 -10.22 0.89 -4.44
C LEU A 72 -11.22 0.64 -5.59
N LYS A 73 -11.04 1.34 -6.71
CA LYS A 73 -11.84 1.19 -7.93
C LYS A 73 -10.96 1.00 -9.15
N PHE A 74 -11.20 -0.07 -9.92
CA PHE A 74 -10.45 -0.37 -11.14
C PHE A 74 -11.21 -1.40 -11.98
N THR A 75 -10.79 -1.58 -13.23
CA THR A 75 -11.37 -2.58 -14.14
C THR A 75 -10.29 -3.55 -14.58
N VAL A 76 -10.63 -4.84 -14.59
CA VAL A 76 -9.77 -5.92 -15.13
C VAL A 76 -10.39 -6.51 -16.39
N LEU A 77 -9.54 -6.82 -17.37
CA LEU A 77 -9.92 -7.59 -18.55
C LEU A 77 -9.46 -9.04 -18.37
N VAL A 78 -10.41 -9.96 -18.31
CA VAL A 78 -10.17 -11.40 -18.16
C VAL A 78 -11.11 -12.12 -19.13
N GLY A 79 -10.63 -13.05 -19.96
CA GLY A 79 -11.51 -13.79 -20.88
C GLY A 79 -12.15 -12.89 -21.95
N GLY A 80 -11.54 -11.76 -22.31
CA GLY A 80 -12.12 -10.76 -23.20
C GLY A 80 -13.26 -9.92 -22.59
N GLN A 81 -13.61 -10.14 -21.32
CA GLN A 81 -14.66 -9.41 -20.60
C GLN A 81 -14.07 -8.43 -19.59
N CYS A 82 -14.65 -7.24 -19.56
CA CYS A 82 -14.30 -6.19 -18.59
C CYS A 82 -15.09 -6.40 -17.31
N HIS A 83 -14.39 -6.48 -16.17
CA HIS A 83 -14.98 -6.58 -14.85
C HIS A 83 -14.55 -5.38 -14.01
N GLU A 84 -15.52 -4.53 -13.67
CA GLU A 84 -15.31 -3.44 -12.73
C GLU A 84 -15.23 -4.01 -11.31
N ILE A 85 -14.21 -3.58 -10.58
CA ILE A 85 -13.94 -3.94 -9.20
C ILE A 85 -14.02 -2.67 -8.36
N SER A 86 -14.91 -2.69 -7.37
CA SER A 86 -14.99 -1.68 -6.32
C SER A 86 -14.94 -2.39 -4.98
N VAL A 87 -13.90 -2.14 -4.19
CA VAL A 87 -13.70 -2.77 -2.88
C VAL A 87 -13.37 -1.72 -1.83
N ILE A 88 -14.01 -1.83 -0.67
CA ILE A 88 -13.66 -1.05 0.51
C ILE A 88 -12.79 -1.92 1.41
N LEU A 89 -11.59 -1.43 1.69
CA LEU A 89 -10.67 -1.94 2.68
C LEU A 89 -10.97 -1.22 4.00
N GLU A 90 -11.61 -1.93 4.92
CA GLU A 90 -11.96 -1.45 6.25
C GLU A 90 -10.71 -1.45 7.13
N LYS A 91 -10.44 -0.32 7.79
CA LYS A 91 -9.33 -0.20 8.73
C LYS A 91 -9.53 -1.14 9.92
N THR A 92 -8.44 -1.77 10.37
CA THR A 92 -8.42 -2.52 11.63
C THR A 92 -7.57 -1.81 12.69
N ASP A 93 -7.60 -2.31 13.92
CA ASP A 93 -6.76 -1.81 15.01
C ASP A 93 -5.26 -2.13 14.81
N GLU A 94 -4.94 -3.07 13.92
CA GLU A 94 -3.57 -3.46 13.60
C GLU A 94 -3.03 -2.59 12.44
N PRO A 95 -1.94 -1.83 12.64
CA PRO A 95 -1.37 -0.97 11.60
C PRO A 95 -1.04 -1.73 10.31
N GLY A 96 -1.45 -1.17 9.18
CA GLY A 96 -1.22 -1.78 7.86
C GLY A 96 -2.13 -2.97 7.54
N LYS A 97 -3.01 -3.40 8.46
CA LYS A 97 -3.98 -4.46 8.22
C LYS A 97 -5.38 -3.89 7.99
N TYR A 98 -6.02 -4.42 6.96
CA TYR A 98 -7.36 -4.09 6.53
C TYR A 98 -8.18 -5.35 6.32
N THR A 99 -9.50 -5.19 6.31
CA THR A 99 -10.44 -6.25 5.95
C THR A 99 -11.37 -5.83 4.82
N ALA A 100 -11.88 -6.80 4.07
CA ALA A 100 -12.93 -6.59 3.10
C ALA A 100 -13.93 -7.74 3.13
N TYR A 101 -15.11 -7.53 2.54
CA TYR A 101 -16.19 -8.51 2.44
C TYR A 101 -16.58 -9.11 3.80
N GLU A 102 -16.87 -8.24 4.78
CA GLU A 102 -17.27 -8.63 6.15
C GLU A 102 -16.19 -9.46 6.86
N GLY A 103 -14.92 -9.03 6.75
CA GLY A 103 -13.80 -9.71 7.41
C GLY A 103 -13.29 -10.98 6.70
N ARG A 104 -13.92 -11.42 5.60
CA ARG A 104 -13.52 -12.65 4.90
C ARG A 104 -12.20 -12.52 4.13
N HIS A 105 -11.85 -11.31 3.73
CA HIS A 105 -10.58 -11.03 3.04
C HIS A 105 -9.74 -10.16 3.96
N VAL A 106 -8.56 -10.66 4.32
CA VAL A 106 -7.56 -9.90 5.08
C VAL A 106 -6.54 -9.35 4.11
N VAL A 107 -6.24 -8.07 4.20
CA VAL A 107 -5.26 -7.38 3.34
C VAL A 107 -4.23 -6.68 4.20
N TYR A 108 -2.96 -6.96 3.96
CA TYR A 108 -1.83 -6.25 4.54
C TYR A 108 -1.23 -5.30 3.51
N VAL A 109 -1.09 -4.03 3.89
CA VAL A 109 -0.41 -2.98 3.14
C VAL A 109 1.02 -2.88 3.68
N ILE A 110 1.98 -3.26 2.85
CA ILE A 110 3.39 -3.32 3.22
C ILE A 110 4.13 -2.23 2.42
N PRO A 111 4.66 -1.18 3.07
CA PRO A 111 5.48 -0.19 2.38
C PRO A 111 6.80 -0.81 1.93
N LEU A 112 7.29 -0.38 0.77
CA LEU A 112 8.64 -0.71 0.27
C LEU A 112 9.63 0.41 0.61
N SER A 113 10.93 0.16 0.43
CA SER A 113 11.95 1.20 0.60
C SER A 113 11.88 2.25 -0.51
N VAL A 114 11.44 1.83 -1.70
CA VAL A 114 11.18 2.71 -2.83
C VAL A 114 9.93 3.54 -2.54
N GLN A 115 10.09 4.87 -2.54
CA GLN A 115 9.00 5.81 -2.31
C GLN A 115 7.81 5.50 -3.23
N ASP A 116 6.60 5.66 -2.70
CA ASP A 116 5.35 5.49 -3.44
C ASP A 116 5.16 4.09 -4.05
N HIS A 117 5.77 3.07 -3.44
CA HIS A 117 5.56 1.68 -3.77
C HIS A 117 5.12 0.87 -2.55
N TYR A 118 4.09 0.04 -2.77
CA TYR A 118 3.47 -0.76 -1.71
C TYR A 118 3.16 -2.16 -2.21
N VAL A 119 3.24 -3.15 -1.33
CA VAL A 119 2.72 -4.49 -1.57
C VAL A 119 1.41 -4.66 -0.84
N LEU A 120 0.36 -5.03 -1.57
CA LEU A 120 -0.87 -5.56 -0.99
C LEU A 120 -0.75 -7.09 -0.94
N TYR A 121 -0.61 -7.63 0.27
CA TYR A 121 -0.66 -9.08 0.50
C TYR A 121 -2.05 -9.44 1.03
N SER A 122 -2.79 -10.29 0.32
CA SER A 122 -4.17 -10.65 0.66
C SER A 122 -4.33 -12.14 0.90
N GLU A 123 -5.09 -12.48 1.93
CA GLU A 123 -5.53 -13.84 2.22
C GLU A 123 -7.06 -13.92 2.14
N ASN A 124 -7.56 -14.64 1.15
CA ASN A 124 -8.99 -14.76 0.90
C ASN A 124 -9.48 -16.09 1.47
N ASN A 125 -10.21 -16.03 2.58
CA ASN A 125 -10.75 -17.21 3.24
C ASN A 125 -12.16 -17.52 2.69
N TRP A 126 -12.23 -18.18 1.53
CA TRP A 126 -13.48 -18.80 1.09
C TRP A 126 -13.58 -20.20 1.68
N VAL A 127 -14.79 -20.60 2.12
CA VAL A 127 -15.15 -21.84 2.88
C VAL A 127 -14.48 -23.15 2.41
N ARG A 128 -13.92 -23.20 1.19
CA ARG A 128 -13.14 -24.35 0.67
C ARG A 128 -11.82 -24.02 -0.04
N HIS A 129 -11.49 -22.75 -0.23
CA HIS A 129 -10.29 -22.34 -0.98
C HIS A 129 -9.69 -21.08 -0.36
N GLN A 130 -8.61 -21.24 0.40
CA GLN A 130 -7.73 -20.11 0.71
C GLN A 130 -6.94 -19.75 -0.55
N ILE A 131 -6.99 -18.49 -0.97
CA ILE A 131 -6.14 -17.96 -2.05
C ILE A 131 -5.28 -16.86 -1.44
N ARG A 132 -3.97 -16.96 -1.64
CA ARG A 132 -3.00 -15.95 -1.20
C ARG A 132 -2.45 -15.23 -2.41
N MET A 133 -2.44 -13.90 -2.36
CA MET A 133 -1.91 -13.07 -3.43
C MET A 133 -1.02 -11.97 -2.88
N ALA A 134 0.00 -11.61 -3.65
CA ALA A 134 0.77 -10.39 -3.44
C ALA A 134 0.64 -9.51 -4.69
N LYS A 135 0.45 -8.21 -4.51
CA LYS A 135 0.29 -7.22 -5.58
C LYS A 135 1.22 -6.04 -5.32
N LEU A 136 2.10 -5.74 -6.27
CA LEU A 136 2.94 -4.54 -6.23
C LEU A 136 2.16 -3.36 -6.84
N LEU A 137 2.05 -2.26 -6.11
CA LEU A 137 1.47 -1.01 -6.57
C LEU A 137 2.55 0.07 -6.62
N GLY A 138 2.42 0.99 -7.57
CA GLY A 138 3.24 2.19 -7.68
C GLY A 138 2.44 3.39 -8.22
N ARG A 139 2.89 4.61 -7.92
CA ARG A 139 2.27 5.86 -8.43
C ARG A 139 2.61 6.16 -9.89
N ASP A 140 3.83 5.86 -10.31
CA ASP A 140 4.27 6.00 -11.70
C ASP A 140 3.60 4.91 -12.58
N PRO A 141 3.28 5.11 -13.86
CA PRO A 141 2.81 4.06 -14.79
C PRO A 141 3.88 3.05 -15.25
N GLU A 142 5.17 3.39 -15.20
CA GLU A 142 6.30 2.53 -15.54
C GLU A 142 6.68 1.59 -14.37
N VAL A 143 7.43 0.53 -14.66
CA VAL A 143 7.89 -0.42 -13.64
C VAL A 143 9.23 0.06 -13.09
N ASN A 144 9.31 0.23 -11.77
CA ASN A 144 10.56 0.46 -11.07
C ASN A 144 11.22 -0.90 -10.73
N GLN A 145 12.46 -1.10 -11.19
CA GLN A 145 13.18 -2.36 -11.03
C GLN A 145 13.54 -2.68 -9.57
N GLU A 146 13.93 -1.68 -8.78
CA GLU A 146 14.25 -1.85 -7.37
C GLU A 146 13.02 -2.28 -6.56
N ALA A 147 11.86 -1.67 -6.85
CA ALA A 147 10.60 -2.06 -6.24
C ALA A 147 10.18 -3.49 -6.62
N LEU A 148 10.49 -3.93 -7.85
CA LEU A 148 10.23 -5.30 -8.30
C LEU A 148 11.11 -6.31 -7.57
N GLU A 149 12.39 -6.01 -7.37
CA GLU A 149 13.31 -6.86 -6.59
C GLU A 149 12.91 -6.97 -5.12
N GLU A 150 12.42 -5.89 -4.51
CA GLU A 150 11.85 -5.96 -3.16
C GLU A 150 10.56 -6.77 -3.12
N PHE A 151 9.70 -6.62 -4.15
CA PHE A 151 8.49 -7.41 -4.26
C PHE A 151 8.79 -8.91 -4.34
N GLU A 152 9.81 -9.34 -5.09
CA GLU A 152 10.25 -10.74 -5.14
C GLU A 152 10.61 -11.28 -3.76
N LYS A 153 11.35 -10.50 -2.96
CA LYS A 153 11.69 -10.87 -1.57
C LYS A 153 10.44 -11.02 -0.70
N VAL A 154 9.45 -10.13 -0.87
CA VAL A 154 8.16 -10.23 -0.16
C VAL A 154 7.39 -11.47 -0.59
N VAL A 155 7.36 -11.78 -1.89
CA VAL A 155 6.72 -12.99 -2.45
C VAL A 155 7.32 -14.25 -1.81
N GLU A 156 8.63 -14.37 -1.78
CA GLU A 156 9.34 -15.50 -1.16
C GLU A 156 9.06 -15.59 0.35
N ALA A 157 9.15 -14.48 1.07
CA ALA A 157 8.90 -14.43 2.51
C ALA A 157 7.47 -14.84 2.90
N ARG A 158 6.50 -14.70 1.98
CA ARG A 158 5.11 -15.14 2.15
C ARG A 158 4.86 -16.57 1.66
N GLY A 159 5.89 -17.29 1.23
CA GLY A 159 5.80 -18.66 0.73
C GLY A 159 5.08 -18.77 -0.62
N LEU A 160 5.04 -17.69 -1.39
CA LEU A 160 4.61 -17.69 -2.78
C LEU A 160 5.81 -17.99 -3.67
N LYS A 161 5.57 -18.53 -4.87
CA LYS A 161 6.64 -18.82 -5.82
C LYS A 161 6.92 -17.60 -6.69
N THR A 162 8.19 -17.26 -6.89
CA THR A 162 8.61 -16.18 -7.80
C THR A 162 8.22 -16.45 -9.25
N ASP A 163 8.20 -17.72 -9.69
CA ASP A 163 7.66 -18.12 -11.00
C ASP A 163 6.15 -17.85 -11.19
N SER A 164 5.44 -17.52 -10.10
CA SER A 164 4.04 -17.14 -10.16
C SER A 164 3.84 -15.67 -10.53
N ILE A 165 4.89 -14.85 -10.43
CA ILE A 165 4.89 -13.42 -10.72
C ILE A 165 4.49 -13.17 -12.17
N SER A 166 3.63 -12.18 -12.36
CA SER A 166 3.18 -11.73 -13.67
C SER A 166 3.01 -10.22 -13.67
N ILE A 167 3.40 -9.59 -14.78
CA ILE A 167 3.24 -8.16 -15.01
C ILE A 167 1.99 -7.97 -15.87
N PRO A 168 0.93 -7.33 -15.36
CA PRO A 168 -0.28 -7.08 -16.13
C PRO A 168 -0.04 -5.97 -17.18
N LYS A 169 -0.82 -6.00 -18.26
CA LYS A 169 -0.84 -4.92 -19.26
C LYS A 169 -1.67 -3.74 -18.75
N GLN A 170 -1.06 -2.56 -18.68
CA GLN A 170 -1.78 -1.34 -18.33
C GLN A 170 -2.65 -0.86 -19.50
N ARG A 171 -3.89 -0.42 -19.20
CA ARG A 171 -4.80 0.21 -20.17
C ARG A 171 -5.46 1.44 -19.54
N GLU A 172 -5.69 2.50 -20.31
CA GLU A 172 -6.47 3.65 -19.84
C GLU A 172 -7.94 3.31 -19.60
N ALA A 173 -8.51 2.47 -20.48
CA ALA A 173 -9.89 2.00 -20.39
C ALA A 173 -10.00 0.53 -20.79
N CYS A 174 -11.04 -0.13 -20.29
CA CYS A 174 -11.39 -1.48 -20.71
C CYS A 174 -12.53 -1.41 -21.73
N SER A 175 -12.24 -1.82 -22.96
CA SER A 175 -13.23 -2.04 -24.00
C SER A 175 -13.40 -3.55 -24.19
N PRO A 176 -14.63 -4.10 -24.22
CA PRO A 176 -14.85 -5.47 -24.65
C PRO A 176 -14.25 -5.65 -26.04
N GLY A 177 -13.58 -6.77 -26.29
CA GLY A 177 -13.09 -7.05 -27.64
C GLY A 177 -14.26 -7.10 -28.61
N SER A 178 -14.24 -6.26 -29.65
CA SER A 178 -15.10 -6.46 -30.81
C SER A 178 -14.73 -7.81 -31.41
N ALA A 179 -15.66 -8.76 -31.37
CA ALA A 179 -15.53 -10.04 -32.06
C ALA A 179 -15.47 -9.85 -33.58
#